data_AF-A0A3S1EW13-F1
#
_entry.id   AF-A0A3S1EW13-F1
#
_cell.length_a   1.000
_cell.length_b   1.000
_cell.length_c   1.000
_cell.angle_alpha   90.00
_cell.angle_beta   90.00
_cell.angle_gamma   90.00
#
_symmetry.space_group_name_H-M   'P 1'
#
loop_
_entity.id
_entity.type
_entity.pdbx_description
1 polymer ?
#
loop_
_entity_poly.entity_id
_entity_poly.type
_entity_poly.pdbx_seq_one_letter_code
_entity_poly.pdbx_strand_id
1 'polypeptide(L)' 'ITAEAVGRVKAPAGLDIGAITPEEIALSILAEITIERRRGQRGTHQPATERA' A
#
# COMPACT_ATOMS: atom_id res chain seq x y z
N ILE A 1 15.33 -16.86 -13.16
CA ILE A 1 14.67 -16.24 -11.99
C ILE A 1 14.70 -17.27 -10.86
N THR A 2 15.16 -16.93 -9.65
CA THR A 2 15.22 -17.88 -8.52
C THR A 2 13.87 -17.97 -7.81
N ALA A 3 13.60 -19.08 -7.11
CA ALA A 3 12.37 -19.22 -6.31
C ALA A 3 12.27 -18.14 -5.23
N GLU A 4 13.41 -17.75 -4.62
CA GLU A 4 13.49 -16.63 -3.69
C GLU A 4 13.09 -15.30 -4.33
N ALA A 5 13.56 -15.03 -5.54
CA ALA A 5 13.20 -13.80 -6.26
C ALA A 5 11.70 -13.75 -6.58
N VAL A 6 11.10 -14.89 -6.92
CA VAL A 6 9.64 -15.00 -7.13
C VAL A 6 8.87 -14.80 -5.82
N GLY A 7 9.37 -15.35 -4.70
CA GLY A 7 8.72 -15.23 -3.39
C GLY A 7 8.59 -13.78 -2.87
N ARG A 8 9.38 -12.84 -3.40
CA ARG A 8 9.28 -11.40 -3.07
C ARG A 8 8.25 -10.65 -3.92
N VAL A 9 7.69 -11.28 -4.96
CA VAL A 9 6.70 -10.66 -5.84
C VAL A 9 5.32 -10.78 -5.20
N LYS A 10 4.68 -9.64 -4.91
CA LYS A 10 3.26 -9.60 -4.55
C LYS A 10 2.41 -9.63 -5.84
N ALA A 11 1.42 -10.50 -5.88
CA ALA A 11 0.36 -10.49 -6.88
C ALA A 11 -0.99 -10.88 -6.24
N PRO A 12 -2.13 -10.27 -6.65
CA PRO A 12 -2.25 -9.14 -7.57
C PRO A 12 -1.64 -7.84 -6.99
N ALA A 13 -1.16 -6.96 -7.88
CA ALA A 13 -0.58 -5.67 -7.49
C ALA A 13 -1.68 -4.63 -7.25
N GLY A 14 -1.48 -3.78 -6.25
CA GLY A 14 -2.43 -2.72 -5.88
C GLY A 14 -3.41 -3.11 -4.78
N LEU A 15 -4.23 -2.11 -4.41
CA LEU A 15 -5.33 -2.25 -3.48
C LEU A 15 -6.58 -2.76 -4.18
N ASP A 16 -7.38 -3.57 -3.49
CA ASP A 16 -8.67 -4.03 -3.99
C ASP A 16 -9.71 -2.91 -3.91
N ILE A 17 -9.78 -2.12 -4.98
CA ILE A 17 -10.74 -1.01 -5.14
C ILE A 17 -11.76 -1.29 -6.25
N GLY A 18 -11.80 -2.51 -6.80
CA GLY A 18 -12.61 -2.83 -7.98
C GLY A 18 -12.14 -2.12 -9.26
N ALA A 19 -10.84 -1.85 -9.40
CA ALA A 19 -10.28 -1.16 -10.56
C ALA A 19 -10.49 -1.93 -11.88
N ILE A 20 -10.92 -1.22 -12.93
CA ILE A 20 -11.15 -1.79 -14.27
C ILE A 20 -10.34 -1.03 -15.32
N THR A 21 -10.35 0.30 -15.24
CA THR A 21 -9.64 1.17 -16.19
C THR A 21 -8.14 1.24 -15.87
N PRO A 22 -7.27 1.54 -16.85
CA PRO A 22 -5.84 1.72 -16.61
C PRO A 22 -5.54 2.75 -15.52
N GLU A 23 -6.29 3.84 -15.47
CA GLU A 23 -6.16 4.91 -14.49
C GLU A 23 -6.47 4.43 -13.07
N GLU A 24 -7.55 3.65 -12.91
CA GLU A 24 -7.91 3.04 -11.62
C GLU A 24 -6.86 2.01 -11.18
N ILE A 25 -6.36 1.19 -12.11
CA ILE A 25 -5.32 0.20 -11.82
C ILE A 25 -4.04 0.92 -11.36
N ALA A 26 -3.61 1.95 -12.08
CA ALA A 26 -2.44 2.75 -11.71
C ALA A 26 -2.61 3.39 -10.33
N LEU A 27 -3.78 3.96 -10.04
CA LEU A 27 -4.12 4.52 -8.73
C LEU A 27 -4.02 3.45 -7.63
N SER A 28 -4.57 2.26 -7.85
CA SER A 28 -4.55 1.17 -6.87
C SER A 28 -3.13 0.72 -6.52
N ILE A 29 -2.23 0.66 -7.52
CA ILE A 29 -0.81 0.30 -7.36
C ILE A 29 -0.06 1.39 -6.62
N LEU A 30 -0.22 2.65 -7.02
CA LEU A 30 0.44 3.78 -6.38
C LEU A 30 -0.01 3.95 -4.92
N ALA A 31 -1.29 3.70 -4.63
CA ALA A 31 -1.82 3.74 -3.28
C ALA A 31 -1.17 2.68 -2.39
N GLU A 32 -1.05 1.43 -2.87
CA GLU A 32 -0.31 0.38 -2.17
C GLU A 32 1.16 0.78 -1.92
N ILE A 33 1.88 1.23 -2.95
CA ILE A 33 3.28 1.66 -2.83
C ILE A 33 3.41 2.76 -1.77
N THR A 34 2.46 3.70 -1.74
CA THR A 34 2.44 4.79 -0.77
C THR A 34 2.22 4.29 0.65
N ILE A 35 1.33 3.32 0.85
CA ILE A 35 1.12 2.68 2.16
C ILE A 35 2.42 2.02 2.63
N GLU A 36 3.02 1.17 1.80
CA GLU A 36 4.28 0.47 2.13
C GLU A 36 5.40 1.44 2.50
N ARG A 37 5.59 2.51 1.70
CA ARG A 37 6.61 3.53 1.97
C ARG A 37 6.36 4.31 3.26
N ARG A 38 5.11 4.44 3.69
CA ARG A 38 4.72 5.18 4.90
C ARG A 38 4.53 4.26 6.12
N ARG A 39 4.66 2.94 5.98
CA ARG A 39 4.66 2.02 7.13
C ARG A 39 5.82 2.41 8.06
N GLY A 40 5.50 2.70 9.31
CA GLY A 40 6.46 3.18 10.32
C GLY A 40 6.54 4.71 10.49
N GLN A 41 6.03 5.51 9.56
CA GLN A 41 6.05 6.98 9.68
C GLN A 41 4.85 7.54 10.45
N ARG A 42 3.79 6.75 10.64
CA ARG A 42 2.54 7.19 11.31
C ARG A 42 2.58 7.11 12.84
N GLY A 43 3.67 6.62 13.43
CA GLY A 43 3.84 6.55 14.89
C GLY A 43 4.04 7.91 15.58
N THR A 44 4.15 9.01 14.83
CA THR A 44 4.43 10.35 15.36
C THR A 44 3.22 11.30 15.34
N HIS A 45 2.02 10.83 14.94
CA HIS A 45 0.81 11.64 14.96
C HIS A 45 -0.31 10.95 15.74
N GLN A 46 -0.13 10.87 17.07
CA GLN A 46 -1.25 10.70 17.99
C GLN A 46 -1.85 12.10 18.20
N PRO A 47 -3.05 12.43 17.69
CA PRO A 47 -3.72 13.66 18.09
C PRO A 47 -4.05 13.54 19.59
N ALA A 48 -3.57 14.51 20.36
CA ALA A 48 -3.63 14.55 21.82
C ALA A 48 -5.05 14.83 22.39
N THR A 49 -6.10 14.43 21.69
CA THR A 49 -7.48 14.84 22.02
C THR A 49 -8.41 13.64 22.04
N GLU A 50 -8.28 12.81 23.09
CA GLU A 50 -9.42 12.11 23.70
C GLU A 50 -9.02 11.59 25.10
N ARG A 51 -8.74 12.52 26.02
CA ARG A 51 -8.77 12.30 27.47
C ARG A 51 -9.30 13.57 28.13
N ALA A 52 -10.61 13.77 28.05
CA ALA A 52 -11.37 14.69 28.88
C ALA A 52 -12.66 13.98 29.29
#